data_AF-A0A1I2BG34-F1
#
_entry.id   AF-A0A1I2BG34-F1
#
_cell.length_a   1.000
_cell.length_b   1.000
_cell.length_c   1.000
_cell.angle_alpha   90.00
_cell.angle_beta   90.00
_cell.angle_gamma   90.00
#
_symmetry.space_group_name_H-M   'P 1'
#
loop_
_entity.id
_entity.type
_entity.pdbx_description
1 polymer ?
#
loop_
_entity_poly.entity_id
_entity_poly.type
_entity_poly.pdbx_seq_one_letter_code
_entity_poly.pdbx_strand_id
1 'polypeptide(L)' 'MVAGRDDRLFPLEFQRRVAAQRLGLDVDELPGGHLLALSRPAELADRLDGYLR' A
#
# COMPACT_ATOMS: atom_id res chain seq x y z
N MET A 1 0.94 -3.32 -5.82
CA MET A 1 -0.13 -3.07 -4.83
C MET A 1 0.43 -2.10 -3.81
N VAL A 2 -0.30 -1.06 -3.37
CA VAL A 2 0.23 -0.07 -2.40
C VAL A 2 -0.39 -0.26 -1.03
N ALA A 3 0.41 -0.24 0.04
CA ALA A 3 -0.06 -0.36 1.43
C ALA A 3 0.64 0.61 2.39
N GLY A 4 -0.07 1.00 3.45
CA GLY A 4 0.49 1.76 4.56
C GLY A 4 1.23 0.82 5.51
N ARG A 5 2.52 1.07 5.77
CA ARG A 5 3.34 0.20 6.63
C ARG A 5 2.87 0.14 8.09
N ASP A 6 2.12 1.14 8.54
CA ASP A 6 1.61 1.27 9.91
C ASP A 6 0.11 0.91 10.01
N ASP A 7 -0.43 0.20 9.01
CA ASP A 7 -1.83 -0.25 9.02
C ASP A 7 -2.08 -1.26 10.16
N ARG A 8 -2.99 -0.90 11.06
CA ARG A 8 -3.41 -1.72 12.21
C ARG A 8 -4.66 -2.55 11.94
N LEU A 9 -5.42 -2.20 10.91
CA LEU A 9 -6.63 -2.93 10.51
C LEU A 9 -6.25 -4.13 9.63
N PHE A 10 -5.36 -3.91 8.68
CA PHE A 10 -4.76 -4.97 7.85
C PHE A 10 -3.23 -4.86 7.95
N PRO A 11 -2.58 -5.54 8.91
CA PRO A 11 -1.13 -5.47 9.06
C PRO A 11 -0.37 -5.78 7.77
N LEU A 12 0.75 -5.08 7.53
CA LEU A 12 1.53 -5.19 6.30
C LEU A 12 1.87 -6.64 5.92
N GLU A 13 2.29 -7.46 6.89
CA GLU A 13 2.62 -8.88 6.67
C GLU A 13 1.41 -9.70 6.20
N PHE A 14 0.22 -9.38 6.69
CA PHE A 14 -1.02 -9.99 6.18
C PHE A 14 -1.25 -9.61 4.72
N GLN A 15 -1.11 -8.33 4.38
CA GLN A 15 -1.30 -7.82 3.02
C GLN A 15 -0.27 -8.44 2.04
N ARG A 16 1.02 -8.49 2.41
CA ARG A 16 2.10 -9.15 1.63
C ARG A 16 1.75 -10.59 1.30
N ARG A 17 1.33 -11.38 2.30
CA ARG A 17 0.95 -12.78 2.11
C ARG A 17 -0.24 -12.92 1.17
N VAL A 18 -1.29 -12.11 1.34
CA VAL A 18 -2.47 -12.18 0.47
C VAL A 18 -2.15 -11.76 -0.96
N ALA A 19 -1.36 -10.69 -1.15
CA ALA A 19 -0.94 -10.22 -2.45
C ALA A 19 -0.14 -11.28 -3.21
N ALA A 20 0.86 -11.87 -2.57
CA ALA A 20 1.67 -12.94 -3.15
C ALA A 20 0.82 -14.17 -3.50
N GLN A 21 -0.03 -14.64 -2.58
CA GLN A 21 -0.81 -15.86 -2.76
C GLN A 21 -1.95 -15.73 -3.78
N ARG A 22 -2.57 -14.56 -3.88
CA ARG A 22 -3.78 -14.37 -4.71
C ARG A 22 -3.52 -13.65 -6.02
N LEU A 23 -2.53 -12.77 -6.05
CA LEU A 23 -2.24 -11.92 -7.20
C LEU A 23 -0.84 -12.18 -7.78
N GLY A 24 0.03 -12.90 -7.06
CA GLY A 24 1.43 -13.07 -7.47
C GLY A 24 2.20 -11.75 -7.49
N LEU A 25 1.81 -10.77 -6.67
CA LEU A 25 2.38 -9.42 -6.62
C LEU A 25 3.03 -9.13 -5.28
N ASP A 26 4.07 -8.30 -5.31
CA ASP A 26 4.63 -7.64 -4.14
C ASP A 26 3.82 -6.41 -3.71
N VAL A 27 4.11 -5.95 -2.49
CA VAL A 27 3.48 -4.77 -1.88
C VAL A 27 4.49 -3.64 -1.80
N ASP A 28 4.13 -2.53 -2.43
CA ASP A 28 4.82 -1.26 -2.35
C ASP A 28 4.35 -0.49 -1.14
N GLU A 29 5.29 -0.11 -0.28
CA GLU A 29 4.98 0.51 0.99
C GLU A 29 5.04 2.03 0.92
N LEU A 30 4.16 2.65 1.72
CA LEU A 30 4.21 4.06 2.07
C LEU A 30 4.13 4.21 3.60
N PRO A 31 4.76 5.26 4.17
CA PRO A 31 4.56 5.60 5.57
C PRO A 31 3.07 5.86 5.87
N GLY A 32 2.57 5.48 7.04
CA GLY A 32 1.17 5.72 7.43
C GLY A 32 0.32 4.45 7.54
N GLY A 33 -0.90 4.64 8.06
CA GLY A 33 -1.82 3.56 8.40
C GLY A 33 -2.86 3.27 7.32
N HIS A 34 -3.98 2.67 7.72
CA HIS A 34 -5.02 2.18 6.82
C HIS A 34 -5.57 3.23 5.84
N LEU A 35 -5.76 4.47 6.31
CA LEU A 35 -6.38 5.53 5.52
C LEU A 35 -5.31 6.38 4.79
N LEU A 36 -4.47 5.77 3.96
CA LEU A 36 -3.45 6.49 3.17
C LEU A 36 -4.05 7.59 2.29
N ALA A 37 -5.16 7.29 1.60
CA ALA A 37 -5.84 8.26 0.75
C ALA A 37 -6.35 9.49 1.50
N LEU A 38 -6.55 9.40 2.82
CA LEU A 38 -6.96 10.53 3.67
C LEU A 38 -5.75 11.22 4.32
N SER A 39 -4.84 10.44 4.89
CA SER A 39 -3.73 10.95 5.70
C SER A 39 -2.54 11.43 4.87
N ARG A 40 -2.32 10.85 3.68
CA ARG A 40 -1.22 11.14 2.76
C ARG A 40 -1.66 11.13 1.30
N PRO A 41 -2.68 11.93 0.92
CA PRO A 41 -3.27 11.90 -0.41
C PRO A 41 -2.27 12.21 -1.53
N ALA A 42 -1.41 13.21 -1.35
CA ALA A 42 -0.43 13.61 -2.36
C ALA A 42 0.64 12.54 -2.59
N GLU A 43 1.24 12.01 -1.51
CA GLU A 43 2.26 10.96 -1.60
C GLU A 43 1.70 9.67 -2.24
N LEU A 44 0.45 9.32 -1.93
CA LEU A 44 -0.24 8.20 -2.57
C LEU A 44 -0.47 8.49 -4.07
N ALA A 45 -0.94 9.68 -4.42
CA ALA A 45 -1.17 10.06 -5.81
C ALA A 45 0.14 10.04 -6.63
N ASP A 46 1.22 10.58 -6.09
CA ASP A 46 2.54 10.58 -6.75
C ASP A 46 3.05 9.16 -6.98
N ARG A 47 2.87 8.26 -6.00
CA ARG A 47 3.24 6.84 -6.15
C ARG A 47 2.42 6.19 -7.27
N LEU A 48 1.13 6.48 -7.37
CA LEU A 48 0.25 5.92 -8.38
C LEU A 48 0.56 6.46 -9.79
N ASP A 49 0.79 7.76 -9.92
CA ASP A 49 1.18 8.38 -11.18
C ASP A 49 2.53 7.84 -11.67
N GLY A 50 3.45 7.54 -10.74
CA GLY A 50 4.73 6.90 -11.04
C GLY A 50 4.61 5.52 -11.69
N TYR A 51 3.50 4.79 -11.56
CA TYR A 51 3.28 3.52 -12.25
C TYR A 51 2.73 3.67 -13.68
N LEU A 52 2.15 4.83 -13.99
CA LEU A 52 1.54 5.10 -15.30
C LEU A 52 2.53 5.69 -16.31
N ARG A 53 3.72 6.07 -15.83
CA ARG A 53 4.83 6.59 -16.64
C ARG A 53 5.79 5.47 -16.98
#